data_AF-A0A7W3RHJ0-F1
#
_entry.id   AF-A0A7W3RHJ0-F1
#
_cell.length_a   1.000
_cell.length_b   1.000
_cell.length_c   1.000
_cell.angle_alpha   90.00
_cell.angle_beta   90.00
_cell.angle_gamma   90.00
#
_symmetry.space_group_name_H-M   'P 1'
#
loop_
_entity.id
_entity.type
_entity.pdbx_description
1 polymer ?
#
loop_
_entity_poly.entity_id
_entity_poly.type
_entity_poly.pdbx_seq_one_letter_code
_entity_poly.pdbx_strand_id
1 'polypeptide(L)' 'MWSKGKKRSKLGRFLDKEGYSQTELSEITKINKNTISKICNDSNYVPSGTTIKKIMKALRKLDSRLKPDDFFDL' A
#
# COMPACT_ATOMS: atom_id res chain seq x y z
N MET A 1 -23.56 -4.54 -13.11
CA MET A 1 -22.14 -4.95 -12.98
C MET A 1 -21.71 -4.74 -11.53
N TRP A 2 -21.19 -5.80 -10.90
CA TRP A 2 -20.52 -5.84 -9.58
C TRP A 2 -19.54 -4.66 -9.46
N SER A 3 -19.35 -3.94 -8.35
CA SER A 3 -19.25 -4.35 -6.95
C SER A 3 -19.39 -3.07 -6.10
N LYS A 4 -20.14 -3.09 -4.98
CA LYS A 4 -20.02 -2.07 -3.93
C LYS A 4 -18.53 -2.00 -3.57
N GLY A 5 -17.84 -0.96 -4.05
CA GLY A 5 -16.38 -0.91 -4.11
C GLY A 5 -15.79 -1.17 -2.74
N LYS A 6 -14.91 -2.17 -2.63
CA LYS A 6 -14.09 -2.33 -1.42
C LYS A 6 -13.46 -0.97 -1.15
N LYS A 7 -13.55 -0.49 0.09
CA LYS A 7 -12.79 0.70 0.49
C LYS A 7 -11.33 0.41 0.14
N ARG A 8 -10.71 1.27 -0.65
CA ARG A 8 -9.32 1.19 -1.05
C ARG A 8 -8.65 2.48 -0.60
N SER A 9 -7.52 2.37 0.07
CA SER A 9 -6.67 3.51 0.39
C SER A 9 -5.97 4.03 -0.87
N LYS A 10 -5.27 5.16 -0.75
CA LYS A 10 -4.40 5.71 -1.80
C LYS A 10 -3.39 4.65 -2.27
N LEU A 11 -2.76 3.93 -1.32
CA LEU A 11 -1.85 2.84 -1.64
C LEU A 11 -2.56 1.68 -2.37
N GLY A 12 -3.73 1.26 -1.89
CA GLY A 12 -4.47 0.16 -2.51
C GLY A 12 -4.84 0.44 -3.97
N ARG A 13 -5.25 1.67 -4.27
CA ARG A 13 -5.54 2.12 -5.64
C ARG A 13 -4.29 2.19 -6.51
N PHE A 14 -3.17 2.62 -5.94
CA PHE A 14 -1.89 2.66 -6.64
C PHE A 14 -1.44 1.25 -7.05
N LEU A 15 -1.49 0.28 -6.13
CA LEU A 15 -1.16 -1.12 -6.44
C LEU A 15 -2.06 -1.68 -7.54
N ASP A 16 -3.37 -1.44 -7.46
CA ASP A 16 -4.31 -1.88 -8.49
C ASP A 16 -3.99 -1.25 -9.88
N LYS A 17 -3.51 0.00 -9.91
CA LYS A 17 -3.13 0.71 -11.14
C LYS A 17 -1.83 0.18 -11.75
N GLU A 18 -0.83 -0.11 -10.90
CA GLU A 18 0.46 -0.65 -11.33
C GLU A 18 0.42 -2.16 -11.59
N GLY A 19 -0.70 -2.83 -11.32
CA GLY A 19 -0.85 -4.28 -11.49
C GLY A 19 -0.20 -5.12 -10.40
N TYR A 20 0.12 -4.53 -9.25
CA TYR A 20 0.73 -5.22 -8.11
C TYR A 20 -0.31 -5.80 -7.15
N SER A 21 -0.10 -7.04 -6.71
CA SER A 21 -0.93 -7.64 -5.68
C SER A 21 -0.47 -7.31 -4.26
N GLN A 22 -1.40 -7.34 -3.31
CA GLN A 22 -1.10 -7.20 -1.87
C GLN A 22 -0.20 -8.32 -1.34
N THR A 23 -0.25 -9.51 -1.97
CA THR A 23 0.60 -10.65 -1.61
C THR A 23 2.04 -10.39 -2.03
N GLU A 24 2.27 -9.93 -3.26
CA GLU A 24 3.63 -9.58 -3.72
C GLU A 24 4.24 -8.45 -2.88
N LEU A 25 3.45 -7.42 -2.58
CA LEU A 25 3.92 -6.35 -1.70
C LEU A 25 4.30 -6.88 -0.31
N SER A 26 3.51 -7.81 0.24
CA SER A 26 3.78 -8.47 1.52
C SER A 26 5.10 -9.25 1.50
N GLU A 27 5.36 -9.99 0.43
CA GLU A 27 6.60 -10.76 0.25
C GLU A 27 7.83 -9.85 0.12
N ILE A 28 7.75 -8.81 -0.71
CA ILE A 28 8.85 -7.87 -0.94
C ILE A 28 9.18 -7.09 0.34
N THR A 29 8.16 -6.65 1.06
CA THR A 29 8.33 -5.82 2.26
C THR A 29 8.56 -6.63 3.53
N LYS A 30 8.33 -7.95 3.48
CA LYS A 30 8.29 -8.85 4.65
C LYS A 30 7.33 -8.35 5.74
N ILE A 31 6.23 -7.73 5.33
CA ILE A 31 5.15 -7.30 6.22
C ILE A 31 4.03 -8.34 6.14
N ASN A 32 3.39 -8.64 7.26
CA ASN A 32 2.26 -9.57 7.29
C ASN A 32 1.15 -9.11 6.32
N LYS A 33 0.62 -10.05 5.53
CA LYS A 33 -0.46 -9.84 4.57
C LYS A 33 -1.69 -9.16 5.20
N ASN A 34 -2.03 -9.47 6.45
CA ASN A 34 -3.14 -8.82 7.14
C ASN A 34 -2.89 -7.34 7.34
N THR A 35 -1.66 -6.94 7.65
CA THR A 35 -1.27 -5.54 7.80
C THR A 35 -1.30 -4.82 6.45
N ILE A 36 -0.71 -5.42 5.40
CA ILE A 36 -0.79 -4.84 4.04
C ILE A 36 -2.25 -4.69 3.60
N SER A 37 -3.09 -5.70 3.85
CA SER A 37 -4.51 -5.65 3.52
C SER A 37 -5.23 -4.53 4.26
N LYS A 38 -4.96 -4.32 5.56
CA LYS A 38 -5.49 -3.18 6.31
C LYS A 38 -5.05 -1.86 5.68
N ILE A 39 -3.75 -1.70 5.38
CA ILE A 39 -3.22 -0.49 4.74
C ILE A 39 -3.86 -0.23 3.38
N CYS A 40 -4.10 -1.28 2.58
CA CYS A 40 -4.65 -1.14 1.23
C CYS A 40 -6.16 -0.91 1.22
N ASN A 41 -6.87 -1.33 2.26
CA ASN A 41 -8.34 -1.27 2.30
C ASN A 41 -8.88 -0.17 3.24
N ASP A 42 -8.10 0.30 4.19
CA ASP A 42 -8.48 1.34 5.14
C ASP A 42 -7.68 2.62 4.87
N SER A 43 -8.37 3.67 4.40
CA SER A 43 -7.76 4.98 4.13
C SER A 43 -7.39 5.74 5.40
N ASN A 44 -8.00 5.40 6.54
CA ASN A 44 -7.76 6.06 7.81
C ASN A 44 -6.67 5.36 8.62
N TYR A 45 -6.24 4.16 8.18
CA TYR A 45 -5.22 3.41 8.87
C TYR A 45 -3.82 3.92 8.49
N VAL A 46 -3.18 4.60 9.45
CA VAL A 46 -1.78 5.00 9.34
C VAL A 46 -0.91 3.94 10.03
N PRO A 47 -0.10 3.17 9.28
CA PRO A 47 0.80 2.20 9.86
C PRO A 47 2.00 2.88 10.55
N SER A 48 2.77 2.09 11.32
CA SER A 48 3.98 2.60 11.97
C SER A 48 5.01 3.14 10.97
N GLY A 49 5.82 4.12 11.37
CA GLY A 49 6.87 4.70 10.52
C GLY A 49 7.88 3.66 9.99
N THR A 50 8.12 2.57 10.71
CA THR A 50 8.96 1.45 10.23
C THR A 50 8.32 0.69 9.07
N THR A 51 7.00 0.49 9.12
CA THR A 51 6.21 -0.15 8.07
C THR A 51 6.16 0.74 6.83
N ILE A 52 5.91 2.04 7.00
CA ILE A 52 5.94 3.03 5.92
C ILE A 52 7.30 3.01 5.22
N LYS A 53 8.40 3.07 5.96
CA LYS A 53 9.76 3.01 5.38
C LYS A 53 9.99 1.74 4.54
N LYS A 54 9.51 0.57 5.00
CA LYS A 54 9.63 -0.69 4.25
C LYS A 54 8.82 -0.67 2.95
N ILE A 55 7.56 -0.23 3.03
CA ILE A 55 6.67 -0.11 1.86
C ILE A 55 7.27 0.88 0.86
N MET A 56 7.64 2.07 1.31
CA MET A 56 8.24 3.09 0.46
C MET A 56 9.56 2.63 -0.17
N LYS A 57 10.37 1.85 0.53
CA LYS A 57 11.59 1.26 -0.04
C LYS A 57 11.26 0.26 -1.16
N ALA A 58 10.16 -0.49 -1.06
CA ALA A 58 9.70 -1.37 -2.13
C ALA A 58 9.14 -0.58 -3.32
N LEU A 59 8.26 0.40 -3.06
CA LEU A 59 7.65 1.25 -4.09
C LEU A 59 8.68 2.09 -4.84
N ARG A 60 9.70 2.62 -4.14
CA ARG A 60 10.79 3.40 -4.77
C ARG A 60 11.66 2.61 -5.73
N LYS A 61 11.63 1.28 -5.69
CA LYS A 61 12.27 0.44 -6.71
C LYS A 61 11.51 0.46 -8.04
N LEU A 62 10.20 0.75 -7.99
CA LEU A 62 9.33 0.88 -9.14
C LEU A 62 9.37 2.30 -9.68
N ASP A 63 9.09 3.27 -8.80
CA ASP A 63 9.20 4.69 -9.12
C ASP A 63 9.85 5.45 -7.96
N SER A 64 11.05 5.96 -8.20
CA SER A 64 11.86 6.68 -7.21
C SER A 64 11.26 8.03 -6.79
N ARG A 65 10.30 8.56 -7.54
CA ARG A 65 9.63 9.84 -7.26
C ARG A 65 8.54 9.73 -6.21
N LEU A 66 8.12 8.51 -5.88
CA LEU A 66 7.05 8.26 -4.92
C LEU A 66 7.43 8.69 -3.50
N LYS A 67 6.52 9.42 -2.86
CA LYS A 67 6.68 9.92 -1.50
C LYS A 67 5.68 9.28 -0.53
N PRO A 68 6.01 9.19 0.77
CA PRO A 68 5.11 8.63 1.76
C PRO A 68 3.78 9.39 1.83
N ASP A 69 3.86 10.71 1.73
CA ASP A 69 2.75 11.68 1.70
C ASP A 69 1.74 11.45 0.55
N ASP A 70 2.16 10.79 -0.55
CA ASP A 70 1.25 10.41 -1.63
C ASP A 70 0.25 9.32 -1.20
N PHE A 71 0.60 8.53 -0.18
CA PHE A 71 -0.14 7.34 0.22
C PHE A 71 -0.69 7.39 1.65
N PHE A 72 0.03 8.05 2.54
CA PHE A 72 -0.27 8.15 3.96
C PHE A 72 -0.42 9.63 4.31
N ASP A 73 -1.54 10.00 4.92
CA ASP A 73 -1.74 11.36 5.44
C ASP A 73 -0.93 11.49 6.75
N LEU A 74 0.33 11.93 6.62
CA LEU A 74 1.32 12.10 7.69
C LEU A 74 1.41 13.55 8.17
#